data_AF-A0A6N6L1L5-F1
#
_entry.id   AF-A0A6N6L1L5-F1
#
_cell.length_a   1.000
_cell.length_b   1.000
_cell.length_c   1.000
_cell.angle_alpha   90.00
_cell.angle_beta   90.00
_cell.angle_gamma   90.00
#
_symmetry.space_group_name_H-M   'P 1'
#
loop_
_entity.id
_entity.type
_entity.pdbx_description
1 polymer ?
#
loop_
_entity_poly.entity_id
_entity_poly.type
_entity_poly.pdbx_seq_one_letter_code
_entity_poly.pdbx_strand_id
1 'polypeptide(L)'
;MNNAISQTFEDKLRAAMNDQLPMPREAFVAQLGVELTHRAQAPRSRQIFPGLNGRRILQWAVLTLLILSLLATTILGPQNIVAAMQRLLGYIPGVGFVEAERILVEPVSLEREGIIVTIEDLVATSDETILILHMENLPVEEAASYCQELRATGAEEVCLPSAPSYTLKLDEGEGYTGDLVRGQGYSENQGKEWFTSLVFPPLPPATEQVTFIIMDGLPNMYQGMPLQDWEFVLQLQPVDEGDQQLVYEVEDQNMRETILSPMHSTTDESADSATIAQPIDLQEEVDFKLSAFALSDNLLTLNIDILWERVEWHSVEIIDFLNTQGVPKGGPLPHHLTLTDASGMQVPLVLNTFESRGTESGSQKASFTLSADISGLELVSPLTLTLQNLQVEAYFAPEARSHFLFTPETTFQAGDCEPFDHVLDIYDYSIELQEVCSMESESLLLGGGGGGGGEPNTTPPPSPQYGLEVRIAAPEEVLTIDVSDSCTQTMDNCAGGGPQGRFVSEGTLISTSLYYEEPRWPIDFVLSYIHFQLSGPWSVEFDLP
;
A
#
# COMPACT_ATOMS: atom_id res chain seq x y z
N MET A 1 -56.57 21.60 3.77
CA MET A 1 -55.20 21.98 3.40
C MET A 1 -54.66 22.92 4.47
N ASN A 2 -53.47 22.57 5.00
CA ASN A 2 -52.51 23.40 5.75
C ASN A 2 -52.92 23.77 7.20
N ASN A 3 -52.09 23.66 8.25
CA ASN A 3 -50.64 23.47 8.40
C ASN A 3 -50.38 22.69 9.70
N ALA A 4 -49.66 21.57 9.62
CA ALA A 4 -49.08 20.93 10.80
C ALA A 4 -47.78 21.67 11.14
N ILE A 5 -47.75 22.29 12.33
CA ILE A 5 -46.60 23.03 12.85
C ILE A 5 -45.50 22.03 13.19
N SER A 6 -44.33 22.19 12.56
CA SER A 6 -43.09 21.49 12.87
C SER A 6 -42.72 21.73 14.34
N GLN A 7 -42.85 20.71 15.19
CA GLN A 7 -42.30 20.76 16.55
C GLN A 7 -40.78 20.67 16.48
N THR A 8 -40.11 21.48 17.30
CA THR A 8 -38.65 21.49 17.38
C THR A 8 -38.14 20.23 18.07
N PHE A 9 -36.88 19.88 17.84
CA PHE A 9 -36.21 18.78 18.54
C PHE A 9 -36.32 18.93 20.07
N GLU A 10 -36.27 20.17 20.56
CA GLU A 10 -36.37 20.51 21.98
C GLU A 10 -37.76 20.19 22.57
N ASP A 11 -38.83 20.33 21.78
CA ASP A 11 -40.19 19.97 22.17
C ASP A 11 -40.34 18.45 22.31
N LYS A 12 -39.73 17.68 21.38
CA LYS A 12 -39.70 16.21 21.42
C LYS A 12 -38.89 15.71 22.61
N LEU A 13 -37.77 16.38 22.92
CA LEU A 13 -36.92 16.04 24.06
C LEU A 13 -37.65 16.30 25.39
N ARG A 14 -38.35 17.44 25.49
CA ARG A 14 -39.14 17.80 26.68
C ARG A 14 -40.34 16.87 26.89
N ALA A 15 -40.99 16.44 25.81
CA ALA A 15 -42.05 15.44 25.86
C ALA A 15 -41.53 14.06 26.32
N ALA A 16 -40.39 13.62 25.79
CA ALA A 16 -39.78 12.34 26.18
C ALA A 16 -39.28 12.33 27.64
N MET A 17 -38.77 13.45 28.14
CA MET A 17 -38.24 13.55 29.51
C MET A 17 -39.31 13.68 30.59
N ASN A 18 -40.47 14.27 30.29
CA ASN A 18 -41.54 14.47 31.28
C ASN A 18 -42.26 13.17 31.67
N ASP A 19 -42.29 12.17 30.79
CA ASP A 19 -43.02 10.92 31.03
C ASP A 19 -42.19 9.84 31.77
N GLN A 20 -40.88 10.00 31.89
CA GLN A 20 -39.98 8.94 32.39
C GLN A 20 -39.14 9.30 33.62
N LEU A 21 -39.15 10.55 34.09
CA LEU A 21 -38.35 10.95 35.25
C LEU A 21 -39.22 11.11 36.50
N PRO A 22 -39.00 10.30 37.56
CA PRO A 22 -39.64 10.56 38.84
C PRO A 22 -39.18 11.93 39.35
N MET A 23 -40.14 12.79 39.77
CA MET A 23 -39.81 14.11 40.32
C MET A 23 -38.73 13.95 41.41
N PRO A 24 -37.63 14.72 41.34
CA PRO A 24 -36.56 14.60 42.31
C PRO A 24 -37.11 14.86 43.70
N ARG A 25 -36.78 13.96 44.64
CA ARG A 25 -37.24 14.02 46.02
C ARG A 25 -36.85 15.38 46.61
N GLU A 26 -37.80 16.09 47.24
CA GLU A 26 -37.56 17.45 47.77
C GLU A 26 -36.33 17.54 48.69
N ALA A 27 -36.06 16.48 49.46
CA ALA A 27 -34.88 16.38 50.30
C ALA A 27 -33.55 16.48 49.51
N PHE A 28 -33.50 15.92 48.30
CA PHE A 28 -32.34 15.99 47.43
C PHE A 28 -32.14 17.40 46.89
N VAL A 29 -33.22 18.07 46.45
CA VAL A 29 -33.14 19.45 45.94
C VAL A 29 -32.74 20.41 47.05
N ALA A 30 -33.26 20.22 48.27
CA ALA A 30 -32.87 21.01 49.44
C ALA A 30 -31.40 20.78 49.82
N GLN A 31 -30.92 19.53 49.84
CA GLN A 31 -29.52 19.23 50.09
C GLN A 31 -28.59 19.82 49.02
N LEU A 32 -28.97 19.70 47.74
CA LEU A 32 -28.19 20.24 46.64
C LEU A 32 -28.11 21.77 46.70
N GLY A 33 -29.20 22.45 47.08
CA GLY A 33 -29.20 23.90 47.28
C GLY A 33 -28.24 24.35 48.40
N VAL A 34 -28.23 23.62 49.52
CA VAL A 34 -27.32 23.85 50.65
C VAL A 34 -25.86 23.56 50.25
N GLU A 35 -25.62 22.49 49.50
CA GLU A 35 -24.27 22.09 49.08
C GLU A 35 -23.68 23.06 48.05
N LEU A 36 -24.50 23.56 47.13
CA LEU A 36 -24.09 24.58 46.17
C LEU A 36 -23.79 25.94 46.84
N THR A 37 -24.60 26.33 47.84
CA THR A 37 -24.30 27.55 48.62
C THR A 37 -23.06 27.40 49.49
N HIS A 38 -22.80 26.20 50.03
CA HIS A 38 -21.60 25.92 50.80
C HIS A 38 -20.32 25.88 49.93
N ARG A 39 -20.40 25.33 48.71
CA ARG A 39 -19.30 25.39 47.72
C ARG A 39 -19.06 26.80 47.19
N ALA A 40 -20.10 27.63 47.07
CA ALA A 40 -19.96 29.02 46.66
C ALA A 40 -19.29 29.92 47.72
N GLN A 41 -19.30 29.51 49.00
CA GLN A 41 -18.76 30.28 50.12
C GLN A 41 -17.44 29.75 50.69
N ALA A 42 -16.88 28.67 50.14
CA ALA A 42 -15.58 28.17 50.56
C ALA A 42 -14.48 29.22 50.26
N PRO A 43 -13.71 29.69 51.27
CA PRO A 43 -12.69 30.70 51.07
C PRO A 43 -11.55 30.11 50.24
N ARG A 44 -11.41 30.60 48.99
CA ARG A 44 -10.28 30.28 48.11
C ARG A 44 -8.97 30.54 48.84
N SER A 45 -8.17 29.49 48.96
CA SER A 45 -6.84 29.50 49.58
C SER A 45 -5.97 30.60 48.98
N ARG A 46 -5.26 31.28 49.88
CA ARG A 46 -4.38 32.42 49.62
C ARG A 46 -3.49 32.22 48.40
N GLN A 47 -3.63 33.16 47.46
CA GLN A 47 -2.69 33.43 46.38
C GLN A 47 -1.33 33.82 46.96
N ILE A 48 -0.36 32.91 46.82
CA ILE A 48 1.07 33.21 46.85
C ILE A 48 1.41 33.56 45.39
N PHE A 49 2.18 34.63 45.16
CA PHE A 49 2.46 35.31 43.87
C PHE A 49 1.47 36.43 43.48
N PRO A 50 1.75 37.68 43.91
CA PRO A 50 1.11 38.85 43.34
C PRO A 50 1.81 39.27 42.05
N GLY A 51 1.04 39.52 40.99
CA GLY A 51 1.40 40.61 40.06
C GLY A 51 1.84 40.28 38.63
N LEU A 52 1.66 39.07 38.11
CA LEU A 52 1.81 38.83 36.66
C LEU A 52 0.54 38.17 36.10
N ASN A 53 0.11 38.66 34.93
CA ASN A 53 -1.11 38.27 34.23
C ASN A 53 -1.09 36.79 33.81
N GLY A 54 -1.18 35.84 34.76
CA GLY A 54 -1.05 34.40 34.52
C GLY A 54 -2.08 33.88 33.52
N ARG A 55 -3.27 34.47 33.44
CA ARG A 55 -4.25 34.17 32.39
C ARG A 55 -3.78 34.58 31.00
N ARG A 56 -3.10 35.72 30.86
CA ARG A 56 -2.54 36.15 29.56
C ARG A 56 -1.32 35.33 29.21
N ILE A 57 -0.44 35.03 30.18
CA ILE A 57 0.74 34.19 29.93
C ILE A 57 0.32 32.77 29.53
N LEU A 58 -0.70 32.20 30.19
CA LEU A 58 -1.26 30.90 29.82
C LEU A 58 -1.94 30.94 28.44
N GLN A 59 -2.70 32.00 28.14
CA GLN A 59 -3.30 32.19 26.81
C GLN A 59 -2.24 32.32 25.72
N TRP A 60 -1.18 33.08 25.95
CA TRP A 60 -0.06 33.21 25.01
C TRP A 60 0.71 31.90 24.90
N ALA A 61 0.95 31.16 25.98
CA ALA A 61 1.59 29.85 25.93
C ALA A 61 0.77 28.86 25.10
N VAL A 62 -0.55 28.78 25.32
CA VAL A 62 -1.45 27.92 24.53
C VAL A 62 -1.51 28.35 23.07
N LEU A 63 -1.57 29.65 22.79
CA LEU A 63 -1.60 30.17 21.42
C LEU A 63 -0.27 29.91 20.70
N THR A 64 0.86 30.06 21.38
CA THR A 64 2.19 29.80 20.82
C THR A 64 2.37 28.31 20.57
N LEU A 65 1.88 27.45 21.47
CA LEU A 65 1.86 26.00 21.30
C LEU A 65 0.99 25.58 20.10
N LEU A 66 -0.20 26.18 19.94
CA LEU A 66 -1.07 25.94 18.79
C LEU A 66 -0.45 26.41 17.48
N ILE A 67 0.21 27.57 17.48
CA ILE A 67 0.90 28.09 16.29
C ILE A 67 2.11 27.21 15.95
N LEU A 68 2.89 26.76 16.93
CA LEU A 68 4.01 25.83 16.72
C LEU A 68 3.53 24.47 16.22
N SER A 69 2.45 23.95 16.79
CA SER A 69 1.78 22.72 16.33
C SER A 69 1.29 22.86 14.89
N LEU A 70 0.61 23.97 14.56
CA LEU A 70 0.16 24.25 13.20
C LEU A 70 1.33 24.44 12.22
N LEU A 71 2.41 25.11 12.65
CA LEU A 71 3.58 25.31 11.82
C LEU A 71 4.29 23.99 11.55
N ALA A 72 4.43 23.14 12.57
CA ALA A 72 4.99 21.80 12.45
C ALA A 72 4.15 20.92 11.50
N THR A 73 2.81 20.93 11.63
CA THR A 73 1.93 20.16 10.72
C THR A 73 1.93 20.69 9.30
N THR A 74 2.13 21.99 9.07
CA THR A 74 2.22 22.56 7.72
C THR A 74 3.58 22.35 7.04
N ILE A 75 4.68 22.31 7.80
CA ILE A 75 6.03 22.17 7.22
C ILE A 75 6.40 20.70 7.05
N LEU A 76 6.10 19.86 8.05
CA LEU A 76 6.39 18.42 8.00
C LEU A 76 5.22 17.63 7.39
N GLY A 77 4.04 18.21 7.24
CA GLY A 77 2.84 17.47 6.89
C GLY A 77 2.30 16.64 8.06
N PRO A 78 0.98 16.38 8.12
CA PRO A 78 0.38 15.55 9.17
C PRO A 78 0.91 14.11 9.17
N GLN A 79 1.42 13.63 8.03
CA GLN A 79 1.90 12.26 7.84
C GLN A 79 3.24 12.01 8.53
N ASN A 80 4.16 12.97 8.52
CA ASN A 80 5.47 12.82 9.16
C ASN A 80 5.36 12.81 10.69
N ILE A 81 4.31 13.42 11.24
CA ILE A 81 4.03 13.37 12.69
C ILE A 81 3.50 11.99 13.10
N VAL A 82 2.64 11.37 12.29
CA VAL A 82 2.14 10.01 12.54
C VAL A 82 3.26 9.00 12.37
N ALA A 83 4.08 9.11 11.32
CA ALA A 83 5.25 8.24 11.14
C ALA A 83 6.27 8.43 12.28
N ALA A 84 6.55 9.66 12.71
CA ALA A 84 7.43 9.92 13.85
C ALA A 84 6.84 9.39 15.18
N MET A 85 5.53 9.47 15.37
CA MET A 85 4.87 8.85 16.53
C MET A 85 4.93 7.34 16.48
N GLN A 86 4.60 6.71 15.34
CA GLN A 86 4.64 5.26 15.14
C GLN A 86 6.06 4.71 15.34
N ARG A 87 7.08 5.43 14.87
CA ARG A 87 8.51 5.10 15.10
C ARG A 87 8.89 5.17 16.59
N LEU A 88 8.32 6.12 17.34
CA LEU A 88 8.49 6.19 18.80
C LEU A 88 7.83 4.99 19.51
N LEU A 89 6.88 4.30 18.86
CA LEU A 89 6.24 3.08 19.37
C LEU A 89 6.96 1.79 18.95
N GLY A 90 8.14 1.90 18.33
CA GLY A 90 8.89 0.75 17.81
C GLY A 90 8.35 0.19 16.48
N TYR A 91 7.48 0.92 15.78
CA TYR A 91 6.97 0.51 14.46
C TYR A 91 7.84 1.06 13.33
N ILE A 92 8.37 0.16 12.50
CA ILE A 92 9.09 0.48 11.26
C ILE A 92 8.20 0.13 10.06
N PRO A 93 7.84 1.11 9.23
CA PRO A 93 7.19 0.85 7.95
C PRO A 93 8.00 -0.15 7.12
N GLY A 94 7.37 -1.25 6.74
CA GLY A 94 7.94 -2.32 5.94
C GLY A 94 8.30 -3.56 6.74
N VAL A 95 8.54 -3.44 8.06
CA VAL A 95 8.96 -4.57 8.92
C VAL A 95 7.93 -4.91 9.99
N GLY A 96 7.22 -3.93 10.52
CA GLY A 96 6.30 -4.14 11.64
C GLY A 96 6.81 -3.49 12.92
N PHE A 97 6.29 -3.96 14.05
CA PHE A 97 6.87 -3.60 15.34
C PHE A 97 8.11 -4.44 15.59
N VAL A 98 9.17 -3.80 16.06
CA VAL A 98 10.41 -4.49 16.41
C VAL A 98 10.93 -4.07 17.78
N GLU A 99 11.47 -5.03 18.51
CA GLU A 99 12.30 -4.75 19.68
C GLU A 99 13.66 -4.26 19.20
N ALA A 100 13.75 -2.95 18.98
CA ALA A 100 14.97 -2.31 18.56
C ALA A 100 16.04 -2.36 19.66
N GLU A 101 17.18 -2.99 19.38
CA GLU A 101 18.35 -2.94 20.26
C GLU A 101 19.08 -1.61 20.08
N ARG A 102 19.16 -1.13 18.82
CA ARG A 102 19.84 0.11 18.45
C ARG A 102 19.11 0.86 17.36
N ILE A 103 19.25 2.18 17.41
CA ILE A 103 18.67 3.11 16.44
C ILE A 103 19.71 4.13 15.97
N LEU A 104 19.48 4.70 14.80
CA LEU A 104 20.25 5.82 14.27
C LEU A 104 20.11 7.05 15.20
N VAL A 105 21.23 7.68 15.54
CA VAL A 105 21.25 8.86 16.41
C VAL A 105 20.56 10.05 15.75
N GLU A 106 20.85 10.28 14.47
CA GLU A 106 20.23 11.32 13.66
C GLU A 106 20.31 10.96 12.17
N PRO A 107 19.36 11.43 11.35
CA PRO A 107 19.42 11.28 9.90
C PRO A 107 20.72 11.86 9.32
N VAL A 108 21.31 11.16 8.35
CA VAL A 108 22.55 11.58 7.69
C VAL A 108 22.28 11.85 6.22
N SER A 109 22.61 13.05 5.75
CA SER A 109 22.39 13.45 4.36
C SER A 109 23.69 13.86 3.68
N LEU A 110 23.87 13.45 2.43
CA LEU A 110 24.98 13.83 1.56
C LEU A 110 24.44 14.38 0.25
N GLU A 111 24.99 15.50 -0.20
CA GLU A 111 24.69 16.09 -1.50
C GLU A 111 25.90 15.95 -2.43
N ARG A 112 25.68 15.40 -3.63
CA ARG A 112 26.69 15.31 -4.69
C ARG A 112 26.04 15.65 -6.02
N GLU A 113 26.60 16.62 -6.73
CA GLU A 113 26.11 17.04 -8.05
C GLU A 113 24.61 17.42 -8.08
N GLY A 114 24.09 17.96 -6.96
CA GLY A 114 22.68 18.36 -6.80
C GLY A 114 21.72 17.24 -6.40
N ILE A 115 22.21 15.99 -6.37
CA ILE A 115 21.48 14.83 -5.85
C ILE A 115 21.66 14.79 -4.35
N ILE A 116 20.58 14.65 -3.60
CA ILE A 116 20.59 14.54 -2.15
C ILE A 116 20.22 13.11 -1.80
N VAL A 117 21.06 12.46 -1.00
CA VAL A 117 20.84 11.09 -0.52
C VAL A 117 20.85 11.16 1.00
N THR A 118 19.73 10.79 1.61
CA THR A 118 19.47 10.92 3.04
C THR A 118 19.15 9.55 3.63
N ILE A 119 19.99 9.10 4.57
CA ILE A 119 19.68 7.98 5.45
C ILE A 119 18.78 8.53 6.55
N GLU A 120 17.50 8.26 6.44
CA GLU A 120 16.50 8.80 7.37
C GLU A 120 16.53 8.05 8.70
N ASP A 121 16.73 6.74 8.64
CA ASP A 121 16.67 5.88 9.82
C ASP A 121 17.48 4.61 9.63
N LEU A 122 17.87 4.01 10.76
CA LEU A 122 18.44 2.68 10.84
C LEU A 122 18.02 2.06 12.17
N VAL A 123 17.43 0.88 12.12
CA VAL A 123 17.06 0.13 13.31
C VAL A 123 17.70 -1.26 13.25
N ALA A 124 18.42 -1.61 14.30
CA ALA A 124 19.02 -2.93 14.45
C ALA A 124 18.29 -3.71 15.54
N THR A 125 17.91 -4.94 15.21
CA THR A 125 17.26 -5.91 16.09
C THR A 125 18.17 -7.14 16.23
N SER A 126 17.75 -8.11 17.04
CA SER A 126 18.44 -9.39 17.16
C SER A 126 18.41 -10.23 15.87
N ASP A 127 17.41 -9.99 15.01
CA ASP A 127 17.13 -10.82 13.85
C ASP A 127 17.59 -10.17 12.54
N GLU A 128 17.54 -8.84 12.44
CA GLU A 128 17.89 -8.11 11.23
C GLU A 128 18.28 -6.64 11.52
N THR A 129 18.67 -5.93 10.48
CA THR A 129 18.91 -4.48 10.53
C THR A 129 18.25 -3.82 9.33
N ILE A 130 17.44 -2.79 9.59
CA ILE A 130 16.64 -2.12 8.57
C ILE A 130 17.16 -0.70 8.42
N LEU A 131 17.40 -0.29 7.18
CA LEU A 131 17.81 1.07 6.83
C LEU A 131 16.76 1.71 5.94
N ILE A 132 16.38 2.95 6.25
CA ILE A 132 15.49 3.76 5.43
C ILE A 132 16.31 4.83 4.71
N LEU A 133 16.23 4.82 3.39
CA LEU A 133 16.95 5.73 2.50
C LEU A 133 15.95 6.54 1.66
N HIS A 134 16.22 7.83 1.54
CA HIS A 134 15.49 8.75 0.69
C HIS A 134 16.47 9.49 -0.23
N MET A 135 16.15 9.56 -1.53
CA MET A 135 16.93 10.23 -2.55
C MET A 135 16.08 11.26 -3.27
N GLU A 136 16.65 12.45 -3.46
CA GLU A 136 16.01 13.59 -4.12
C GLU A 136 16.87 14.07 -5.29
N ASN A 137 16.20 14.68 -6.27
CA ASN A 137 16.77 15.24 -7.49
C ASN A 137 17.56 14.21 -8.33
N LEU A 138 17.08 12.96 -8.40
CA LEU A 138 17.66 11.97 -9.29
C LEU A 138 17.61 12.46 -10.76
N PRO A 139 18.73 12.39 -11.51
CA PRO A 139 18.83 12.93 -12.87
C PRO A 139 18.30 11.91 -13.90
N VAL A 140 17.03 11.54 -13.77
CA VAL A 140 16.39 10.50 -14.58
C VAL A 140 16.37 10.86 -16.07
N GLU A 141 16.21 12.14 -16.40
CA GLU A 141 16.21 12.65 -17.77
C GLU A 141 17.62 12.60 -18.40
N GLU A 142 18.63 13.02 -17.64
CA GLU A 142 20.03 12.92 -18.09
C GLU A 142 20.45 11.46 -18.24
N ALA A 143 19.99 10.57 -17.35
CA ALA A 143 20.21 9.13 -17.47
C ALA A 143 19.59 8.58 -18.75
N ALA A 144 18.32 8.90 -19.05
CA ALA A 144 17.67 8.49 -20.29
C ALA A 144 18.41 9.01 -21.54
N SER A 145 18.82 10.28 -21.51
CA SER A 145 19.57 10.91 -22.61
C SER A 145 20.93 10.25 -22.82
N TYR A 146 21.66 9.96 -21.73
CA TYR A 146 22.95 9.27 -21.75
C TYR A 146 22.83 7.90 -22.45
N CYS A 147 21.80 7.13 -22.10
CA CYS A 147 21.56 5.85 -22.74
C CYS A 147 21.19 6.00 -24.24
N GLN A 148 20.38 6.99 -24.60
CA GLN A 148 20.05 7.25 -26.00
C GLN A 148 21.29 7.56 -26.85
N GLU A 149 22.21 8.37 -26.32
CA GLU A 149 23.48 8.68 -26.99
C GLU A 149 24.36 7.44 -27.17
N LEU A 150 24.47 6.60 -26.15
CA LEU A 150 25.23 5.34 -26.23
C LEU A 150 24.67 4.40 -27.29
N ARG A 151 23.34 4.25 -27.36
CA ARG A 151 22.67 3.45 -28.41
C ARG A 151 22.99 3.97 -29.80
N ALA A 152 23.03 5.28 -30.00
CA ALA A 152 23.39 5.88 -31.30
C ALA A 152 24.83 5.54 -31.75
N THR A 153 25.71 5.15 -30.82
CA THR A 153 27.08 4.70 -31.11
C THR A 153 27.22 3.18 -31.31
N GLY A 154 26.13 2.42 -31.20
CA GLY A 154 26.12 0.96 -31.30
C GLY A 154 26.55 0.24 -30.02
N ALA A 155 26.54 0.92 -28.87
CA ALA A 155 26.89 0.37 -27.56
C ALA A 155 25.64 -0.04 -26.75
N GLU A 156 24.78 -0.89 -27.34
CA GLU A 156 23.50 -1.28 -26.74
C GLU A 156 23.64 -2.02 -25.39
N GLU A 157 24.72 -2.79 -25.18
CA GLU A 157 24.98 -3.53 -23.93
C GLU A 157 25.19 -2.61 -22.70
N VAL A 158 25.42 -1.31 -22.89
CA VAL A 158 25.73 -0.36 -21.80
C VAL A 158 24.47 0.27 -21.19
N CYS A 159 23.31 0.10 -21.82
CA CYS A 159 22.02 0.64 -21.38
C CYS A 159 21.27 -0.30 -20.42
N LEU A 160 22.01 -1.01 -19.57
CA LEU A 160 21.40 -1.77 -18.48
C LEU A 160 21.29 -0.85 -17.26
N PRO A 161 20.09 -0.73 -16.64
CA PRO A 161 19.98 0.00 -15.38
C PRO A 161 20.95 -0.61 -14.37
N SER A 162 21.64 0.23 -13.60
CA SER A 162 22.49 -0.25 -12.51
C SER A 162 21.61 -0.96 -11.50
N ALA A 163 22.01 -2.17 -11.11
CA ALA A 163 21.52 -2.81 -9.90
C ALA A 163 22.45 -2.36 -8.77
N PRO A 164 22.09 -1.30 -8.00
CA PRO A 164 22.95 -0.81 -6.94
C PRO A 164 23.17 -1.92 -5.91
N SER A 165 24.41 -2.05 -5.45
CA SER A 165 24.73 -2.95 -4.34
C SER A 165 24.87 -2.15 -3.05
N TYR A 166 24.17 -2.61 -2.00
CA TYR A 166 24.08 -1.94 -0.72
C TYR A 166 24.90 -2.70 0.31
N THR A 167 25.80 -2.03 1.05
CA THR A 167 26.65 -2.68 2.04
C THR A 167 26.74 -1.87 3.33
N LEU A 168 26.59 -2.53 4.48
CA LEU A 168 26.99 -2.00 5.79
C LEU A 168 28.37 -2.55 6.15
N LYS A 169 29.35 -1.69 6.42
CA LYS A 169 30.67 -2.07 6.92
C LYS A 169 30.84 -1.65 8.36
N LEU A 170 31.32 -2.59 9.18
CA LEU A 170 31.86 -2.30 10.50
C LEU A 170 33.31 -1.82 10.38
N ASP A 171 33.79 -1.06 11.37
CA ASP A 171 35.20 -0.63 11.44
C ASP A 171 36.18 -1.82 11.48
N GLU A 172 35.76 -2.95 12.05
CA GLU A 172 36.50 -4.21 12.12
C GLU A 172 35.61 -5.37 11.64
N GLY A 173 35.67 -5.75 10.36
CA GLY A 173 34.91 -6.91 9.86
C GLY A 173 34.73 -6.99 8.34
N GLU A 174 34.07 -8.06 7.89
CA GLU A 174 33.52 -8.14 6.54
C GLU A 174 32.28 -7.24 6.42
N GLY A 175 31.97 -6.76 5.21
CA GLY A 175 30.76 -5.98 4.95
C GLY A 175 29.54 -6.88 4.89
N TYR A 176 28.43 -6.43 5.47
CA TYR A 176 27.11 -7.02 5.35
C TYR A 176 26.45 -6.48 4.10
N THR A 177 26.12 -7.35 3.15
CA THR A 177 25.32 -6.96 1.99
C THR A 177 23.87 -6.84 2.43
N GLY A 178 23.22 -5.77 1.98
CA GLY A 178 21.80 -5.55 2.20
C GLY A 178 21.00 -5.95 0.99
N ASP A 179 19.87 -6.55 1.25
CA ASP A 179 18.86 -6.83 0.25
C ASP A 179 17.88 -5.66 0.19
N LEU A 180 17.56 -5.24 -1.04
CA LEU A 180 16.51 -4.27 -1.29
C LEU A 180 15.18 -4.92 -0.90
N VAL A 181 14.49 -4.37 0.10
CA VAL A 181 13.14 -4.84 0.49
C VAL A 181 12.05 -4.02 -0.17
N ARG A 182 12.29 -2.72 -0.34
CA ARG A 182 11.39 -1.80 -1.02
C ARG A 182 12.19 -0.74 -1.72
N GLY A 183 11.94 -0.48 -2.99
CA GLY A 183 12.40 0.73 -3.68
C GLY A 183 11.27 1.29 -4.51
N GLN A 184 10.78 2.49 -4.17
CA GLN A 184 9.74 3.16 -4.94
C GLN A 184 10.22 4.54 -5.37
N GLY A 185 10.25 4.75 -6.68
CA GLY A 185 10.29 6.08 -7.25
C GLY A 185 8.90 6.68 -7.22
N TYR A 186 8.76 7.91 -6.72
CA TYR A 186 7.47 8.58 -6.79
C TYR A 186 7.17 8.94 -8.24
N SER A 187 6.08 8.37 -8.80
CA SER A 187 5.62 8.69 -10.15
C SER A 187 5.19 10.16 -10.27
N GLU A 188 4.67 10.74 -9.18
CA GLU A 188 4.27 12.15 -9.10
C GLU A 188 5.43 13.13 -9.37
N ASN A 189 6.66 12.73 -9.02
CA ASN A 189 7.87 13.52 -9.23
C ASN A 189 8.72 13.00 -10.39
N GLN A 190 8.13 12.25 -11.33
CA GLN A 190 8.79 11.73 -12.53
C GLN A 190 10.03 10.87 -12.20
N GLY A 191 10.01 10.17 -11.06
CA GLY A 191 11.13 9.35 -10.59
C GLY A 191 12.34 10.15 -10.06
N LYS A 192 12.25 11.48 -9.94
CA LYS A 192 13.30 12.35 -9.37
C LYS A 192 13.45 12.19 -7.85
N GLU A 193 12.45 11.60 -7.21
CA GLU A 193 12.45 11.26 -5.80
C GLU A 193 12.28 9.75 -5.64
N TRP A 194 13.09 9.14 -4.78
CA TRP A 194 13.09 7.70 -4.56
C TRP A 194 13.22 7.39 -3.09
N PHE A 195 12.31 6.57 -2.59
CA PHE A 195 12.28 6.12 -1.21
C PHE A 195 12.47 4.61 -1.15
N THR A 196 13.34 4.13 -0.26
CA THR A 196 13.69 2.72 -0.19
C THR A 196 14.01 2.25 1.22
N SER A 197 13.60 1.02 1.52
CA SER A 197 13.97 0.30 2.73
C SER A 197 14.85 -0.89 2.37
N LEU A 198 15.93 -1.05 3.11
CA LEU A 198 16.93 -2.11 2.93
C LEU A 198 16.97 -2.97 4.19
N VAL A 199 17.10 -4.28 4.02
CA VAL A 199 17.29 -5.22 5.14
C VAL A 199 18.66 -5.85 5.04
N PHE A 200 19.32 -5.90 6.19
CA PHE A 200 20.63 -6.48 6.39
C PHE A 200 20.55 -7.55 7.49
N PRO A 201 21.52 -8.49 7.54
CA PRO A 201 21.69 -9.36 8.70
C PRO A 201 21.84 -8.56 10.00
N PRO A 202 21.56 -9.18 11.16
CA PRO A 202 21.60 -8.50 12.44
C PRO A 202 23.02 -8.01 12.76
N LEU A 203 23.12 -6.78 13.25
CA LEU A 203 24.39 -6.20 13.69
C LEU A 203 24.81 -6.77 15.05
N PRO A 204 26.11 -6.86 15.34
CA PRO A 204 26.57 -7.19 16.69
C PRO A 204 25.99 -6.19 17.73
N PRO A 205 25.53 -6.64 18.92
CA PRO A 205 24.84 -5.78 19.90
C PRO A 205 25.67 -4.60 20.43
N ALA A 206 26.99 -4.64 20.27
CA ALA A 206 27.92 -3.58 20.68
C ALA A 206 28.26 -2.57 19.58
N THR A 207 27.58 -2.64 18.43
CA THR A 207 27.89 -1.79 17.26
C THR A 207 27.43 -0.35 17.50
N GLU A 208 28.37 0.58 17.64
CA GLU A 208 28.08 2.01 17.82
C GLU A 208 28.14 2.79 16.51
N GLN A 209 28.78 2.23 15.49
CA GLN A 209 29.00 2.89 14.22
C GLN A 209 29.01 1.89 13.08
N VAL A 210 28.39 2.26 11.97
CA VAL A 210 28.47 1.51 10.70
C VAL A 210 28.68 2.49 9.55
N THR A 211 29.34 2.00 8.51
CA THR A 211 29.49 2.74 7.25
C THR A 211 28.57 2.12 6.21
N PHE A 212 27.55 2.85 5.78
CA PHE A 212 26.67 2.45 4.71
C PHE A 212 27.22 2.89 3.35
N ILE A 213 27.26 1.97 2.39
CA ILE A 213 27.85 2.18 1.07
C ILE A 213 26.85 1.77 -0.01
N ILE A 214 26.67 2.65 -1.00
CA ILE A 214 25.95 2.36 -2.24
C ILE A 214 26.98 2.27 -3.37
N MET A 215 27.17 1.07 -3.92
CA MET A 215 28.07 0.81 -5.04
C MET A 215 27.26 0.61 -6.33
N ASP A 216 27.96 0.66 -7.47
CA ASP A 216 27.43 0.39 -8.82
C ASP A 216 26.39 1.39 -9.37
N GLY A 217 25.95 2.37 -8.57
CA GLY A 217 25.12 3.49 -9.01
C GLY A 217 24.00 3.81 -8.03
N LEU A 218 23.14 4.75 -8.41
CA LEU A 218 21.85 4.98 -7.74
C LEU A 218 20.73 4.26 -8.53
N PRO A 219 19.56 3.98 -7.94
CA PRO A 219 18.42 3.43 -8.66
C PRO A 219 18.09 4.25 -9.92
N ASN A 220 17.68 3.56 -10.98
CA ASN A 220 17.36 4.10 -12.31
C ASN A 220 18.50 4.83 -13.04
N MET A 221 19.73 4.77 -12.53
CA MET A 221 20.90 5.26 -13.27
C MET A 221 21.47 4.16 -14.17
N TYR A 222 22.24 4.53 -15.19
CA TYR A 222 22.92 3.57 -16.06
C TYR A 222 24.37 3.37 -15.63
N GLN A 223 24.92 2.19 -15.93
CA GLN A 223 26.33 1.91 -15.66
C GLN A 223 27.26 2.92 -16.35
N GLY A 224 28.29 3.35 -15.62
CA GLY A 224 29.31 4.29 -16.11
C GLY A 224 28.94 5.77 -15.94
N MET A 225 27.76 6.10 -15.41
CA MET A 225 27.47 7.47 -14.97
C MET A 225 28.34 7.84 -13.73
N PRO A 226 28.78 9.10 -13.59
CA PRO A 226 29.70 9.55 -12.52
C PRO A 226 29.09 9.59 -11.10
N LEU A 227 27.95 8.94 -10.89
CA LEU A 227 27.12 9.03 -9.68
C LEU A 227 27.26 7.79 -8.77
N GLN A 228 28.43 7.16 -8.78
CA GLN A 228 28.73 5.93 -8.04
C GLN A 228 29.45 6.21 -6.71
N ASP A 229 29.57 5.18 -5.88
CA ASP A 229 30.36 5.16 -4.65
C ASP A 229 29.91 6.23 -3.62
N TRP A 230 28.71 6.05 -3.09
CA TRP A 230 28.20 6.84 -1.97
C TRP A 230 28.56 6.16 -0.65
N GLU A 231 28.98 6.94 0.33
CA GLU A 231 29.43 6.44 1.64
C GLU A 231 28.88 7.33 2.75
N PHE A 232 28.25 6.72 3.75
CA PHE A 232 27.62 7.37 4.89
C PHE A 232 28.12 6.76 6.17
N VAL A 233 28.59 7.60 7.09
CA VAL A 233 28.99 7.16 8.42
C VAL A 233 27.80 7.36 9.36
N LEU A 234 27.27 6.26 9.87
CA LEU A 234 26.06 6.22 10.68
C LEU A 234 26.42 5.93 12.14
N GLN A 235 25.95 6.78 13.05
CA GLN A 235 26.13 6.62 14.49
C GLN A 235 24.89 5.98 15.09
N LEU A 236 25.08 4.93 15.90
CA LEU A 236 24.00 4.15 16.50
C LEU A 236 24.04 4.28 18.03
N GLN A 237 22.86 4.37 18.63
CA GLN A 237 22.68 4.36 20.08
C GLN A 237 21.74 3.25 20.53
N PRO A 238 21.92 2.70 21.75
CA PRO A 238 20.96 1.76 22.31
C PRO A 238 19.61 2.44 22.57
N VAL A 239 18.53 1.66 22.48
CA VAL A 239 17.19 2.14 22.85
C VAL A 239 17.06 2.11 24.38
N ASP A 240 16.72 3.25 24.98
CA ASP A 240 16.46 3.34 26.42
C ASP A 240 15.09 2.71 26.74
N GLU A 241 15.04 1.75 27.68
CA GLU A 241 13.81 1.00 28.09
C GLU A 241 12.63 1.89 28.53
N GLY A 242 12.84 3.19 28.77
CA GLY A 242 11.82 4.13 29.25
C GLY A 242 10.89 4.72 28.19
N ASP A 243 11.26 4.64 26.91
CA ASP A 243 10.50 5.23 25.79
C ASP A 243 9.72 4.17 24.97
N GLN A 244 9.79 2.89 25.33
CA GLN A 244 9.05 1.83 24.66
C GLN A 244 7.57 1.84 25.10
N GLN A 245 6.65 2.19 24.19
CA GLN A 245 5.23 1.85 24.38
C GLN A 245 5.05 0.33 24.31
N LEU A 246 4.08 -0.18 25.07
CA LEU A 246 3.73 -1.59 25.10
C LEU A 246 3.12 -2.02 23.76
N VAL A 247 3.94 -2.64 22.92
CA VAL A 247 3.49 -3.40 21.76
C VAL A 247 3.19 -4.82 22.25
N TYR A 248 2.05 -5.36 21.82
CA TYR A 248 1.73 -6.75 22.06
C TYR A 248 1.96 -7.51 20.75
N GLU A 249 3.05 -8.29 20.71
CA GLU A 249 3.20 -9.31 19.69
C GLU A 249 2.15 -10.39 19.93
N VAL A 250 1.40 -10.74 18.89
CA VAL A 250 0.37 -11.78 19.00
C VAL A 250 1.08 -13.12 18.87
N GLU A 251 1.54 -13.67 20.01
CA GLU A 251 2.14 -15.01 20.03
C GLU A 251 1.10 -16.04 19.55
N ASP A 252 1.48 -16.88 18.57
CA ASP A 252 0.61 -17.84 17.86
C ASP A 252 -0.29 -18.69 18.79
N GLN A 253 0.12 -18.89 20.05
CA GLN A 253 -0.62 -19.72 21.01
C GLN A 253 -1.89 -19.06 21.59
N ASN A 254 -2.01 -17.72 21.53
CA ASN A 254 -3.19 -17.00 21.99
C ASN A 254 -4.17 -16.66 20.86
N MET A 255 -3.78 -16.88 19.60
CA MET A 255 -4.73 -16.85 18.49
C MET A 255 -5.63 -18.07 18.58
N ARG A 256 -6.94 -17.84 18.79
CA ARG A 256 -7.91 -18.83 18.35
C ARG A 256 -7.99 -18.72 16.85
N GLU A 257 -7.10 -19.43 16.16
CA GLU A 257 -7.27 -19.77 14.76
C GLU A 257 -8.58 -20.55 14.63
N THR A 258 -9.68 -19.83 14.51
CA THR A 258 -10.87 -20.38 13.87
C THR A 258 -10.59 -20.17 12.39
N ILE A 259 -9.78 -21.05 11.80
CA ILE A 259 -9.76 -21.23 10.35
C ILE A 259 -11.18 -21.70 10.02
N LEU A 260 -12.06 -20.74 9.72
CA LEU A 260 -13.30 -21.03 9.04
C LEU A 260 -12.89 -21.35 7.61
N SER A 261 -12.55 -22.62 7.36
CA SER A 261 -12.47 -23.12 5.98
C SER A 261 -13.75 -22.67 5.26
N PRO A 262 -13.66 -22.19 4.01
CA PRO A 262 -14.81 -21.71 3.27
C PRO A 262 -15.92 -22.75 3.35
N MET A 263 -17.10 -22.34 3.84
CA MET A 263 -18.26 -23.22 3.92
C MET A 263 -18.64 -23.65 2.50
N HIS A 264 -18.09 -24.80 2.06
CA HIS A 264 -18.47 -25.41 0.82
C HIS A 264 -19.93 -25.84 0.92
N SER A 265 -20.79 -25.20 0.14
CA SER A 265 -22.13 -25.72 -0.12
C SER A 265 -21.95 -26.99 -0.96
N THR A 266 -21.92 -28.15 -0.31
CA THR A 266 -21.99 -29.45 -0.99
C THR A 266 -23.34 -29.55 -1.68
N THR A 267 -23.38 -29.15 -2.95
CA THR A 267 -24.48 -29.46 -3.84
C THR A 267 -24.18 -30.83 -4.43
N ASP A 268 -24.96 -31.83 -4.02
CA ASP A 268 -24.91 -33.19 -4.59
C ASP A 268 -25.23 -33.10 -6.09
N GLU A 269 -24.22 -33.30 -6.95
CA GLU A 269 -24.43 -33.49 -8.38
C GLU A 269 -23.84 -34.82 -8.87
N SER A 270 -24.71 -35.54 -9.57
CA SER A 270 -24.59 -36.93 -10.01
C SER A 270 -23.82 -37.01 -11.34
N ALA A 271 -22.69 -37.72 -11.30
CA ALA A 271 -22.00 -38.48 -12.37
C ALA A 271 -22.44 -38.30 -13.84
N ASP A 272 -21.55 -37.75 -14.67
CA ASP A 272 -20.94 -38.47 -15.80
C ASP A 272 -19.57 -37.87 -16.17
N SER A 273 -18.55 -38.72 -16.34
CA SER A 273 -17.13 -38.36 -16.29
C SER A 273 -16.55 -37.83 -17.62
N ALA A 274 -16.06 -36.59 -17.59
CA ALA A 274 -14.74 -36.26 -18.12
C ALA A 274 -13.85 -35.93 -16.91
N THR A 275 -12.65 -36.50 -16.85
CA THR A 275 -11.67 -36.18 -15.80
C THR A 275 -11.14 -34.77 -16.05
N ILE A 276 -11.92 -33.79 -15.64
CA ILE A 276 -11.47 -32.42 -15.43
C ILE A 276 -10.67 -32.46 -14.13
N ALA A 277 -9.44 -31.96 -14.14
CA ALA A 277 -8.63 -31.81 -12.93
C ALA A 277 -9.50 -31.09 -11.87
N GLN A 278 -9.54 -31.61 -10.64
CA GLN A 278 -10.24 -30.89 -9.59
C GLN A 278 -9.55 -29.53 -9.42
N PRO A 279 -10.29 -28.41 -9.42
CA PRO A 279 -9.69 -27.09 -9.25
C PRO A 279 -8.95 -27.09 -7.91
N ILE A 280 -7.68 -26.69 -7.92
CA ILE A 280 -6.92 -26.48 -6.69
C ILE A 280 -7.58 -25.30 -5.97
N ASP A 281 -7.86 -25.44 -4.67
CA ASP A 281 -8.42 -24.36 -3.87
C ASP A 281 -7.33 -23.33 -3.58
N LEU A 282 -7.29 -22.26 -4.38
CA LEU A 282 -6.32 -21.16 -4.26
C LEU A 282 -6.34 -20.50 -2.87
N GLN A 283 -7.38 -20.73 -2.05
CA GLN A 283 -7.46 -20.20 -0.69
C GLN A 283 -6.59 -20.96 0.31
N GLU A 284 -6.29 -22.24 0.08
CA GLU A 284 -5.50 -23.06 1.01
C GLU A 284 -4.02 -22.63 1.06
N GLU A 285 -3.58 -21.82 0.11
CA GLU A 285 -2.20 -21.36 -0.04
C GLU A 285 -2.00 -19.91 0.41
N VAL A 286 -3.02 -19.30 1.02
CA VAL A 286 -2.97 -17.93 1.55
C VAL A 286 -3.29 -17.93 3.03
N ASP A 287 -2.42 -17.32 3.81
CA ASP A 287 -2.55 -17.20 5.25
C ASP A 287 -2.75 -15.73 5.64
N PHE A 288 -3.87 -15.43 6.29
CA PHE A 288 -4.26 -14.09 6.72
C PHE A 288 -4.09 -13.96 8.23
N LYS A 289 -3.04 -13.27 8.66
CA LYS A 289 -2.60 -13.19 10.06
C LYS A 289 -2.67 -11.78 10.62
N LEU A 290 -3.08 -11.66 11.88
CA LEU A 290 -2.82 -10.47 12.68
C LEU A 290 -1.45 -10.65 13.34
N SER A 291 -0.41 -9.99 12.84
CA SER A 291 0.94 -10.14 13.35
C SER A 291 1.16 -9.35 14.64
N ALA A 292 0.57 -8.17 14.74
CA ALA A 292 0.68 -7.34 15.93
C ALA A 292 -0.48 -6.35 16.05
N PHE A 293 -0.71 -5.87 17.26
CA PHE A 293 -1.52 -4.68 17.49
C PHE A 293 -0.92 -3.80 18.60
N ALA A 294 -1.23 -2.51 18.53
CA ALA A 294 -0.87 -1.56 19.55
C ALA A 294 -2.09 -0.74 19.96
N LEU A 295 -2.22 -0.50 21.27
CA LEU A 295 -3.29 0.28 21.85
C LEU A 295 -2.67 1.52 22.52
N SER A 296 -3.15 2.70 22.12
CA SER A 296 -2.89 3.96 22.82
C SER A 296 -4.22 4.60 23.23
N ASP A 297 -4.17 5.70 24.01
CA ASP A 297 -5.34 6.34 24.65
C ASP A 297 -6.62 6.35 23.82
N ASN A 298 -6.52 6.63 22.51
CA ASN A 298 -7.66 6.70 21.59
C ASN A 298 -7.40 6.05 20.23
N LEU A 299 -6.29 5.34 20.04
CA LEU A 299 -5.92 4.78 18.74
C LEU A 299 -5.57 3.31 18.88
N LEU A 300 -6.28 2.47 18.12
CA LEU A 300 -5.94 1.07 17.90
C LEU A 300 -5.20 0.96 16.57
N THR A 301 -4.00 0.39 16.59
CA THR A 301 -3.21 0.10 15.38
C THR A 301 -3.13 -1.41 15.20
N LEU A 302 -3.41 -1.90 14.00
CA LEU A 302 -3.34 -3.32 13.63
C LEU A 302 -2.31 -3.51 12.53
N ASN A 303 -1.48 -4.54 12.66
CA ASN A 303 -0.63 -5.03 11.59
C ASN A 303 -1.12 -6.40 11.14
N ILE A 304 -1.39 -6.50 9.85
CA ILE A 304 -1.86 -7.71 9.20
C ILE A 304 -0.78 -8.17 8.26
N ASP A 305 -0.48 -9.46 8.29
CA ASP A 305 0.36 -10.12 7.32
C ASP A 305 -0.48 -11.07 6.48
N ILE A 306 -0.27 -11.04 5.17
CA ILE A 306 -0.81 -12.00 4.23
C ILE A 306 0.35 -12.77 3.67
N LEU A 307 0.44 -14.04 3.99
CA LEU A 307 1.49 -14.92 3.49
C LEU A 307 0.92 -15.79 2.38
N TRP A 308 1.73 -16.14 1.40
CA TRP A 308 1.34 -17.11 0.36
C TRP A 308 2.49 -18.08 0.08
N GLU A 309 2.23 -19.21 -0.57
CA GLU A 309 3.29 -20.18 -0.91
C GLU A 309 3.69 -20.18 -2.40
N ARG A 310 2.88 -19.58 -3.28
CA ARG A 310 3.14 -19.55 -4.73
C ARG A 310 4.19 -18.52 -5.11
N VAL A 311 5.27 -18.95 -5.77
CA VAL A 311 6.36 -18.05 -6.19
C VAL A 311 5.98 -17.20 -7.40
N GLU A 312 4.93 -17.61 -8.11
CA GLU A 312 4.41 -16.94 -9.31
C GLU A 312 3.50 -15.76 -8.94
N TRP A 313 3.02 -15.71 -7.70
CA TRP A 313 2.24 -14.59 -7.19
C TRP A 313 3.18 -13.51 -6.75
N HIS A 314 3.19 -12.40 -7.47
CA HIS A 314 4.16 -11.35 -7.24
C HIS A 314 3.72 -10.43 -6.11
N SER A 315 2.43 -10.11 -6.05
CA SER A 315 1.89 -9.21 -5.05
C SER A 315 0.48 -9.64 -4.67
N VAL A 316 0.13 -9.38 -3.42
CA VAL A 316 -1.19 -9.66 -2.85
C VAL A 316 -1.67 -8.40 -2.16
N GLU A 317 -2.85 -7.92 -2.53
CA GLU A 317 -3.38 -6.62 -2.16
C GLU A 317 -4.79 -6.75 -1.52
N ILE A 318 -5.01 -6.05 -0.41
CA ILE A 318 -6.34 -5.92 0.23
C ILE A 318 -7.23 -4.89 -0.50
N ILE A 319 -6.65 -4.16 -1.46
CA ILE A 319 -7.28 -3.01 -2.08
C ILE A 319 -8.00 -3.41 -3.35
N ASP A 320 -9.15 -2.78 -3.61
CA ASP A 320 -9.79 -2.82 -4.92
C ASP A 320 -9.06 -1.88 -5.90
N PHE A 321 -8.08 -2.42 -6.65
CA PHE A 321 -7.24 -1.69 -7.60
C PHE A 321 -8.05 -0.83 -8.57
N LEU A 322 -9.24 -1.30 -8.96
CA LEU A 322 -10.11 -0.62 -9.91
C LEU A 322 -10.81 0.60 -9.31
N ASN A 323 -11.09 0.57 -8.00
CA ASN A 323 -11.82 1.63 -7.30
C ASN A 323 -10.92 2.57 -6.48
N THR A 324 -9.64 2.24 -6.26
CA THR A 324 -8.71 3.06 -5.46
C THR A 324 -7.80 4.00 -6.24
N GLN A 325 -7.86 4.01 -7.57
CA GLN A 325 -7.28 5.08 -8.41
C GLN A 325 -7.78 6.51 -8.04
N GLY A 326 -8.67 6.66 -7.04
CA GLY A 326 -9.08 7.95 -6.49
C GLY A 326 -9.35 8.00 -4.97
N VAL A 327 -8.97 7.00 -4.17
CA VAL A 327 -9.13 7.11 -2.70
C VAL A 327 -7.86 7.75 -2.12
N PRO A 328 -7.92 8.99 -1.62
CA PRO A 328 -6.74 9.63 -1.03
C PRO A 328 -6.28 8.86 0.21
N LYS A 329 -4.96 8.73 0.39
CA LYS A 329 -4.33 8.17 1.60
C LYS A 329 -4.97 8.78 2.86
N GLY A 330 -5.40 7.93 3.81
CA GLY A 330 -6.15 8.34 5.00
C GLY A 330 -7.67 8.44 4.82
N GLY A 331 -8.20 8.08 3.66
CA GLY A 331 -9.64 7.87 3.43
C GLY A 331 -10.16 6.59 4.11
N PRO A 332 -11.48 6.47 4.32
CA PRO A 332 -12.08 5.23 4.79
C PRO A 332 -11.81 4.10 3.79
N LEU A 333 -11.43 2.93 4.29
CA LEU A 333 -11.29 1.75 3.46
C LEU A 333 -12.63 1.39 2.81
N PRO A 334 -12.63 0.90 1.55
CA PRO A 334 -13.82 0.28 0.98
C PRO A 334 -14.28 -0.90 1.85
N HIS A 335 -15.57 -1.28 1.74
CA HIS A 335 -16.29 -2.21 2.62
C HIS A 335 -15.74 -3.65 2.70
N HIS A 336 -14.54 -3.92 2.18
CA HIS A 336 -13.92 -5.24 2.15
C HIS A 336 -13.25 -5.62 3.47
N LEU A 337 -12.86 -4.65 4.31
CA LEU A 337 -12.24 -4.93 5.60
C LEU A 337 -13.06 -4.32 6.74
N THR A 338 -13.45 -5.16 7.70
CA THR A 338 -14.25 -4.75 8.85
C THR A 338 -13.62 -5.23 10.15
N LEU A 339 -13.61 -4.38 11.18
CA LEU A 339 -13.31 -4.76 12.55
C LEU A 339 -14.63 -4.73 13.34
N THR A 340 -14.97 -5.84 13.99
CA THR A 340 -16.20 -5.96 14.78
C THR A 340 -15.88 -6.45 16.18
N ASP A 341 -16.50 -5.89 17.21
CA ASP A 341 -16.34 -6.37 18.58
C ASP A 341 -17.34 -7.49 18.94
N ALA A 342 -17.21 -8.10 20.11
CA ALA A 342 -18.07 -9.20 20.55
C ALA A 342 -19.54 -8.79 20.76
N SER A 343 -19.84 -7.49 20.81
CA SER A 343 -21.20 -6.96 20.85
C SER A 343 -21.83 -6.79 19.46
N GLY A 344 -21.03 -6.94 18.40
CA GLY A 344 -21.42 -6.68 17.01
C GLY A 344 -21.20 -5.22 16.58
N MET A 345 -20.50 -4.42 17.38
CA MET A 345 -20.17 -3.04 17.02
C MET A 345 -19.06 -3.02 15.97
N GLN A 346 -19.31 -2.38 14.82
CA GLN A 346 -18.28 -2.15 13.81
C GLN A 346 -17.40 -0.97 14.20
N VAL A 347 -16.09 -1.18 14.14
CA VAL A 347 -15.07 -0.17 14.39
C VAL A 347 -14.52 0.30 13.03
N PRO A 348 -14.60 1.60 12.71
CA PRO A 348 -14.13 2.10 11.42
C PRO A 348 -12.60 2.02 11.33
N LEU A 349 -12.12 1.40 10.27
CA LEU A 349 -10.69 1.27 9.97
C LEU A 349 -10.27 2.29 8.90
N VAL A 350 -9.08 2.85 9.09
CA VAL A 350 -8.36 3.68 8.12
C VAL A 350 -7.07 2.95 7.76
N LEU A 351 -6.80 2.84 6.46
CA LEU A 351 -5.53 2.35 5.95
C LEU A 351 -4.49 3.47 6.05
N ASN A 352 -3.50 3.27 6.91
CA ASN A 352 -2.42 4.25 7.11
C ASN A 352 -1.29 4.04 6.11
N THR A 353 -0.91 2.78 5.95
CA THR A 353 0.16 2.34 5.07
C THR A 353 -0.26 1.04 4.40
N PHE A 354 -0.05 1.00 3.10
CA PHE A 354 -0.16 -0.18 2.27
C PHE A 354 1.26 -0.63 1.93
N GLU A 355 1.60 -1.87 2.29
CA GLU A 355 2.93 -2.43 2.06
C GLU A 355 2.79 -3.85 1.49
N SER A 356 2.37 -3.94 0.23
CA SER A 356 2.57 -5.18 -0.52
C SER A 356 4.07 -5.32 -0.77
N ARG A 357 4.75 -6.22 -0.06
CA ARG A 357 6.12 -6.60 -0.45
C ARG A 357 5.94 -7.43 -1.72
N GLY A 358 6.22 -6.81 -2.87
CA GLY A 358 6.34 -7.56 -4.11
C GLY A 358 7.41 -8.65 -3.93
N THR A 359 7.26 -9.78 -4.61
CA THR A 359 8.24 -10.87 -4.61
C THR A 359 9.59 -10.43 -5.19
N GLU A 360 10.42 -9.81 -4.36
CA GLU A 360 11.86 -9.76 -4.58
C GLU A 360 12.51 -10.10 -3.23
N SER A 361 13.33 -11.16 -3.21
CA SER A 361 13.96 -11.78 -2.03
C SER A 361 13.19 -12.90 -1.30
N GLY A 362 12.34 -13.66 -1.99
CA GLY A 362 11.96 -15.02 -1.56
C GLY A 362 11.04 -15.13 -0.34
N SER A 363 10.46 -14.03 0.17
CA SER A 363 9.37 -14.07 1.15
C SER A 363 8.06 -13.64 0.51
N GLN A 364 7.12 -14.56 0.41
CA GLN A 364 5.76 -14.36 -0.09
C GLN A 364 4.89 -13.80 1.02
N LYS A 365 4.99 -12.48 1.24
CA LYS A 365 4.37 -11.79 2.38
C LYS A 365 3.97 -10.36 2.01
N ALA A 366 2.73 -9.96 2.28
CA ALA A 366 2.25 -8.60 2.19
C ALA A 366 1.81 -8.12 3.58
N SER A 367 2.22 -6.92 3.97
CA SER A 367 1.94 -6.38 5.30
C SER A 367 1.10 -5.11 5.21
N PHE A 368 0.14 -4.96 6.12
CA PHE A 368 -0.81 -3.85 6.11
C PHE A 368 -0.92 -3.27 7.50
N THR A 369 -0.82 -1.94 7.61
CA THR A 369 -1.07 -1.24 8.86
C THR A 369 -2.33 -0.44 8.79
N LEU A 370 -3.21 -0.73 9.73
CA LEU A 370 -4.51 -0.11 9.88
C LEU A 370 -4.53 0.64 11.19
N SER A 371 -5.35 1.69 11.24
CA SER A 371 -5.74 2.25 12.52
C SER A 371 -7.23 2.50 12.61
N ALA A 372 -7.73 2.45 13.84
CA ALA A 372 -9.04 2.91 14.21
C ALA A 372 -8.91 3.97 15.31
N ASP A 373 -9.59 5.10 15.11
CA ASP A 373 -9.88 6.02 16.21
C ASP A 373 -10.98 5.39 17.08
N ILE A 374 -10.62 5.05 18.31
CA ILE A 374 -11.48 4.39 19.28
C ILE A 374 -11.93 5.35 20.39
N SER A 375 -11.76 6.67 20.18
CA SER A 375 -12.18 7.72 21.11
C SER A 375 -13.65 7.56 21.53
N GLY A 376 -13.86 7.23 22.80
CA GLY A 376 -15.20 7.09 23.37
C GLY A 376 -15.94 5.81 22.99
N LEU A 377 -15.24 4.82 22.41
CA LEU A 377 -15.75 3.46 22.21
C LEU A 377 -15.39 2.59 23.41
N GLU A 378 -16.37 1.86 23.96
CA GLU A 378 -16.13 0.78 24.93
C GLU A 378 -16.13 -0.54 24.16
N LEU A 379 -14.96 -0.98 23.70
CA LEU A 379 -14.82 -2.20 22.91
C LEU A 379 -14.99 -3.44 23.80
N VAL A 380 -15.72 -4.44 23.30
CA VAL A 380 -15.92 -5.72 23.98
C VAL A 380 -15.12 -6.82 23.28
N SER A 381 -14.11 -7.38 23.96
CA SER A 381 -13.35 -8.54 23.45
C SER A 381 -14.23 -9.80 23.37
N PRO A 382 -13.95 -10.72 22.43
CA PRO A 382 -12.92 -10.63 21.40
C PRO A 382 -13.30 -9.68 20.24
N LEU A 383 -12.28 -9.13 19.57
CA LEU A 383 -12.42 -8.40 18.31
C LEU A 383 -12.25 -9.39 17.15
N THR A 384 -13.05 -9.22 16.09
CA THR A 384 -12.98 -9.99 14.85
C THR A 384 -12.66 -9.05 13.68
N LEU A 385 -11.50 -9.23 13.07
CA LEU A 385 -11.12 -8.57 11.83
C LEU A 385 -11.50 -9.48 10.66
N THR A 386 -12.31 -9.00 9.73
CA THR A 386 -12.80 -9.76 8.57
C THR A 386 -12.41 -9.09 7.26
N LEU A 387 -11.83 -9.86 6.35
CA LEU A 387 -11.53 -9.49 4.97
C LEU A 387 -12.48 -10.23 4.01
N GLN A 388 -13.14 -9.52 3.11
CA GLN A 388 -14.12 -10.11 2.17
C GLN A 388 -13.50 -10.53 0.86
N ASN A 389 -12.55 -9.76 0.31
CA ASN A 389 -11.94 -10.01 -0.99
C ASN A 389 -10.45 -9.70 -0.90
N LEU A 390 -9.64 -10.48 -1.58
CA LEU A 390 -8.22 -10.28 -1.70
C LEU A 390 -7.88 -10.24 -3.19
N GLN A 391 -7.21 -9.20 -3.65
CA GLN A 391 -6.74 -9.12 -5.02
C GLN A 391 -5.31 -9.66 -5.07
N VAL A 392 -5.01 -10.46 -6.08
CA VAL A 392 -3.71 -11.08 -6.29
C VAL A 392 -3.24 -10.70 -7.68
N GLU A 393 -2.01 -10.21 -7.75
CA GLU A 393 -1.30 -9.97 -9.00
C GLU A 393 -0.23 -11.05 -9.17
N ALA A 394 -0.42 -11.90 -10.18
CA ALA A 394 0.52 -12.95 -10.50
C ALA A 394 1.25 -12.63 -11.81
N TYR A 395 2.57 -12.53 -11.75
CA TYR A 395 3.40 -12.31 -12.93
C TYR A 395 3.82 -13.65 -13.52
N PHE A 396 3.82 -13.72 -14.83
CA PHE A 396 4.40 -14.86 -15.51
C PHE A 396 5.91 -14.64 -15.62
N ALA A 397 6.68 -15.57 -15.06
CA ALA A 397 8.11 -15.66 -15.33
C ALA A 397 8.34 -15.63 -16.85
N PRO A 398 9.41 -15.00 -17.36
CA PRO A 398 9.61 -14.83 -18.80
C PRO A 398 9.44 -16.12 -19.62
N GLU A 399 9.86 -17.26 -19.08
CA GLU A 399 9.72 -18.59 -19.67
C GLU A 399 8.31 -19.21 -19.57
N ALA A 400 7.49 -18.73 -18.65
CA ALA A 400 6.10 -19.15 -18.42
C ALA A 400 5.07 -18.21 -19.07
N ARG A 401 5.53 -17.09 -19.67
CA ARG A 401 4.66 -16.19 -20.43
C ARG A 401 3.98 -16.96 -21.55
N SER A 402 2.66 -16.80 -21.62
CA SER A 402 1.88 -17.37 -22.71
C SER A 402 1.95 -16.44 -23.91
N HIS A 403 2.33 -17.00 -25.06
CA HIS A 403 2.44 -16.31 -26.33
C HIS A 403 1.33 -16.79 -27.26
N PHE A 404 0.73 -15.87 -28.01
CA PHE A 404 -0.20 -16.22 -29.07
C PHE A 404 -0.03 -15.32 -30.30
N LEU A 405 -0.01 -15.95 -31.47
CA LEU A 405 0.14 -15.26 -32.75
C LEU A 405 -1.23 -14.95 -33.33
N PHE A 406 -1.46 -13.68 -33.65
CA PHE A 406 -2.65 -13.24 -34.39
C PHE A 406 -2.27 -12.74 -35.77
N THR A 407 -2.96 -13.25 -36.78
CA THR A 407 -2.90 -12.76 -38.17
C THR A 407 -4.33 -12.71 -38.68
N PRO A 408 -4.83 -11.53 -39.09
CA PRO A 408 -6.18 -11.45 -39.59
C PRO A 408 -6.31 -12.23 -40.90
N GLU A 409 -7.42 -12.95 -41.06
CA GLU A 409 -7.73 -13.70 -42.28
C GLU A 409 -8.02 -12.76 -43.45
N THR A 410 -8.50 -11.56 -43.14
CA THR A 410 -8.91 -10.57 -44.14
C THR A 410 -8.19 -9.23 -43.98
N THR A 411 -8.49 -8.27 -44.85
CA THR A 411 -8.05 -6.89 -44.64
C THR A 411 -8.75 -6.34 -43.40
N PHE A 412 -8.00 -6.27 -42.30
CA PHE A 412 -8.49 -5.88 -40.98
C PHE A 412 -8.62 -4.35 -40.85
N GLN A 413 -9.81 -3.82 -41.08
CA GLN A 413 -10.14 -2.39 -41.04
C GLN A 413 -10.61 -1.97 -39.64
N ALA A 414 -10.58 -0.65 -39.37
CA ALA A 414 -11.10 -0.10 -38.11
C ALA A 414 -12.57 -0.50 -37.89
N GLY A 415 -12.87 -1.08 -36.73
CA GLY A 415 -14.17 -1.62 -36.37
C GLY A 415 -14.40 -3.10 -36.71
N ASP A 416 -13.48 -3.75 -37.45
CA ASP A 416 -13.58 -5.18 -37.72
C ASP A 416 -13.24 -5.98 -36.46
N CYS A 417 -13.92 -7.11 -36.26
CA CYS A 417 -13.59 -8.11 -35.24
C CYS A 417 -13.45 -9.47 -35.91
N GLU A 418 -12.39 -10.19 -35.59
CA GLU A 418 -12.18 -11.56 -36.05
C GLU A 418 -12.17 -12.51 -34.83
N PRO A 419 -12.94 -13.61 -34.87
CA PRO A 419 -12.95 -14.59 -33.79
C PRO A 419 -11.57 -15.22 -33.65
N PHE A 420 -11.18 -15.46 -32.41
CA PHE A 420 -9.85 -15.92 -32.05
C PHE A 420 -9.95 -17.00 -30.97
N ASP A 421 -10.53 -18.16 -31.31
CA ASP A 421 -10.80 -19.27 -30.38
C ASP A 421 -9.48 -19.89 -29.85
N HIS A 422 -8.90 -19.26 -28.83
CA HIS A 422 -7.66 -19.71 -28.20
C HIS A 422 -7.86 -19.80 -26.70
N VAL A 423 -7.64 -20.99 -26.15
CA VAL A 423 -7.76 -21.26 -24.72
C VAL A 423 -6.36 -21.32 -24.11
N LEU A 424 -6.17 -20.50 -23.08
CA LEU A 424 -4.96 -20.47 -22.26
C LEU A 424 -5.31 -20.99 -20.88
N ASP A 425 -4.65 -22.07 -20.48
CA ASP A 425 -4.70 -22.56 -19.10
C ASP A 425 -3.64 -21.80 -18.30
N ILE A 426 -4.09 -20.87 -17.46
CA ILE A 426 -3.24 -20.07 -16.59
C ILE A 426 -3.56 -20.42 -15.15
N TYR A 427 -2.61 -21.11 -14.51
CA TYR A 427 -2.83 -21.72 -13.19
C TYR A 427 -4.05 -22.64 -13.23
N ASP A 428 -5.07 -22.32 -12.45
CA ASP A 428 -6.34 -23.06 -12.33
C ASP A 428 -7.47 -22.41 -13.15
N TYR A 429 -7.16 -21.37 -13.92
CA TYR A 429 -8.12 -20.64 -14.75
C TYR A 429 -7.95 -20.99 -16.23
N SER A 430 -9.06 -21.37 -16.85
CA SER A 430 -9.17 -21.47 -18.31
C SER A 430 -9.63 -20.12 -18.85
N ILE A 431 -8.74 -19.45 -19.57
CA ILE A 431 -8.99 -18.14 -20.17
C ILE A 431 -9.20 -18.34 -21.67
N GLU A 432 -10.36 -17.94 -22.16
CA GLU A 432 -10.70 -18.03 -23.58
C GLU A 432 -10.52 -16.65 -24.22
N LEU A 433 -9.49 -16.50 -25.05
CA LEU A 433 -9.44 -15.39 -25.99
C LEU A 433 -10.57 -15.64 -26.99
N GLN A 434 -11.46 -14.66 -27.18
CA GLN A 434 -12.67 -14.84 -27.99
C GLN A 434 -12.55 -14.18 -29.35
N GLU A 435 -12.04 -12.95 -29.37
CA GLU A 435 -11.90 -12.18 -30.60
C GLU A 435 -10.85 -11.08 -30.44
N VAL A 436 -10.28 -10.68 -31.57
CA VAL A 436 -9.47 -9.47 -31.67
C VAL A 436 -10.26 -8.49 -32.53
N CYS A 437 -10.44 -7.27 -32.02
CA CYS A 437 -11.16 -6.19 -32.69
C CYS A 437 -10.22 -5.04 -33.02
N SER A 438 -10.37 -4.43 -34.19
CA SER A 438 -9.75 -3.16 -34.50
C SER A 438 -10.60 -2.01 -33.96
N MET A 439 -9.98 -1.07 -33.25
CA MET A 439 -10.69 0.07 -32.66
C MET A 439 -11.01 1.16 -33.71
N GLU A 440 -12.16 1.81 -33.57
CA GLU A 440 -12.48 3.00 -34.36
C GLU A 440 -11.59 4.19 -33.95
N SER A 441 -11.31 5.08 -34.91
CA SER A 441 -10.39 6.21 -34.72
C SER A 441 -10.78 7.16 -33.58
N GLU A 442 -12.07 7.28 -33.26
CA GLU A 442 -12.54 8.10 -32.14
C GLU A 442 -12.19 7.50 -30.77
N SER A 443 -12.11 6.16 -30.68
CA SER A 443 -11.73 5.44 -29.45
C SER A 443 -10.23 5.48 -29.19
N LEU A 444 -9.40 5.68 -30.23
CA LEU A 444 -7.94 5.84 -30.09
C LEU A 444 -7.55 7.09 -29.29
N LEU A 445 -8.42 8.11 -29.25
CA LEU A 445 -8.18 9.35 -28.52
C LEU A 445 -8.39 9.23 -27.00
N LEU A 446 -9.04 8.16 -26.54
CA LEU A 446 -9.43 8.00 -25.13
C LEU A 446 -8.51 7.06 -24.32
N GLY A 447 -7.74 6.18 -24.98
CA GLY A 447 -6.98 5.13 -24.29
C GLY A 447 -5.45 5.29 -24.28
N GLY A 448 -4.91 6.43 -24.72
CA GLY A 448 -3.46 6.71 -24.70
C GLY A 448 -2.89 7.07 -23.32
N GLY A 449 -3.51 6.63 -22.23
CA GLY A 449 -3.04 6.87 -20.86
C GLY A 449 -2.03 5.81 -20.40
N GLY A 450 -0.98 5.56 -21.18
CA GLY A 450 0.13 4.72 -20.76
C GLY A 450 0.89 5.42 -19.62
N GLY A 451 0.94 4.80 -18.45
CA GLY A 451 1.63 5.28 -17.24
C GLY A 451 3.17 5.28 -17.34
N GLY A 452 3.73 5.62 -18.50
CA GLY A 452 5.15 5.92 -18.63
C GLY A 452 5.38 7.36 -18.19
N GLY A 453 5.81 7.55 -16.94
CA GLY A 453 6.11 8.86 -16.33
C GLY A 453 7.30 9.62 -16.92
N GLY A 454 7.57 9.49 -18.22
CA GLY A 454 8.52 10.37 -18.94
C GLY A 454 7.82 11.65 -19.38
N GLU A 455 8.52 12.79 -19.37
CA GLU A 455 8.01 14.03 -19.97
C GLU A 455 7.47 13.74 -21.39
N PRO A 456 6.34 14.36 -21.79
CA PRO A 456 5.90 14.31 -23.17
C PRO A 456 7.01 14.91 -24.02
N ASN A 457 7.69 14.05 -24.78
CA ASN A 457 8.57 14.50 -25.84
C ASN A 457 7.79 15.55 -26.65
N THR A 458 8.36 16.74 -26.83
CA THR A 458 7.64 17.93 -27.36
C THR A 458 7.09 17.76 -28.79
N THR A 459 7.43 16.66 -29.44
CA THR A 459 6.65 16.10 -30.54
C THR A 459 5.63 15.12 -29.97
N PRO A 460 4.32 15.43 -29.99
CA PRO A 460 3.32 14.42 -29.66
C PRO A 460 3.64 13.18 -30.47
N PRO A 461 3.67 11.98 -29.84
CA PRO A 461 3.82 10.75 -30.60
C PRO A 461 2.78 10.81 -31.74
N PRO A 462 3.15 10.39 -32.96
CA PRO A 462 2.20 10.35 -34.06
C PRO A 462 0.95 9.65 -33.54
N SER A 463 -0.21 10.27 -33.74
CA SER A 463 -1.45 9.72 -33.22
C SER A 463 -1.58 8.29 -33.73
N PRO A 464 -1.74 7.29 -32.85
CA PRO A 464 -1.85 5.91 -33.28
C PRO A 464 -2.95 5.85 -34.33
N GLN A 465 -2.62 5.27 -35.49
CA GLN A 465 -3.58 5.15 -36.58
C GLN A 465 -4.41 3.87 -36.44
N TYR A 466 -3.96 2.99 -35.56
CA TYR A 466 -4.54 1.68 -35.37
C TYR A 466 -4.59 1.31 -33.88
N GLY A 467 -5.68 0.70 -33.46
CA GLY A 467 -5.83 0.13 -32.12
C GLY A 467 -6.37 -1.28 -32.22
N LEU A 468 -5.90 -2.17 -31.37
CA LEU A 468 -6.38 -3.53 -31.23
C LEU A 468 -6.96 -3.72 -29.84
N GLU A 469 -8.20 -4.16 -29.77
CA GLU A 469 -8.86 -4.61 -28.56
C GLU A 469 -8.88 -6.14 -28.57
N VAL A 470 -8.15 -6.77 -27.64
CA VAL A 470 -8.26 -8.22 -27.43
C VAL A 470 -9.36 -8.46 -26.41
N ARG A 471 -10.35 -9.27 -26.77
CA ARG A 471 -11.49 -9.62 -25.91
C ARG A 471 -11.33 -11.01 -25.36
N ILE A 472 -11.42 -11.09 -24.04
CA ILE A 472 -11.07 -12.27 -23.28
C ILE A 472 -12.24 -12.64 -22.39
N ALA A 473 -12.74 -13.87 -22.52
CA ALA A 473 -13.64 -14.47 -21.55
C ALA A 473 -12.82 -15.14 -20.45
N ALA A 474 -13.04 -14.72 -19.22
CA ALA A 474 -12.38 -15.28 -18.04
C ALA A 474 -13.42 -15.63 -16.96
N PRO A 475 -13.04 -16.37 -15.91
CA PRO A 475 -13.87 -16.52 -14.71
C PRO A 475 -14.08 -15.19 -13.99
N GLU A 476 -15.18 -15.01 -13.24
CA GLU A 476 -15.53 -13.74 -12.57
C GLU A 476 -14.47 -13.30 -11.54
N GLU A 477 -13.68 -14.25 -11.06
CA GLU A 477 -12.52 -14.02 -10.20
C GLU A 477 -11.41 -13.28 -10.94
N VAL A 478 -11.26 -13.43 -12.25
CA VAL A 478 -10.22 -12.72 -13.00
C VAL A 478 -10.69 -11.28 -13.23
N LEU A 479 -9.97 -10.34 -12.63
CA LEU A 479 -10.25 -8.93 -12.73
C LEU A 479 -9.63 -8.34 -13.98
N THR A 480 -8.32 -8.52 -14.17
CA THR A 480 -7.61 -7.96 -15.33
C THR A 480 -6.56 -8.92 -15.84
N ILE A 481 -6.24 -8.81 -17.12
CA ILE A 481 -5.15 -9.55 -17.77
C ILE A 481 -4.36 -8.52 -18.56
N ASP A 482 -3.05 -8.47 -18.33
CA ASP A 482 -2.16 -7.65 -19.14
C ASP A 482 -1.74 -8.40 -20.38
N VAL A 483 -2.01 -7.79 -21.53
CA VAL A 483 -1.60 -8.30 -22.84
C VAL A 483 -0.75 -7.21 -23.50
N SER A 484 0.47 -7.59 -23.83
CA SER A 484 1.45 -6.75 -24.52
C SER A 484 1.85 -7.37 -25.86
N ASP A 485 2.48 -6.60 -26.74
CA ASP A 485 3.19 -7.14 -27.90
C ASP A 485 4.63 -7.52 -27.47
N SER A 486 5.08 -8.72 -27.84
CA SER A 486 6.46 -9.19 -27.63
C SER A 486 7.53 -8.30 -28.24
N CYS A 487 7.15 -7.41 -29.18
CA CYS A 487 8.04 -6.43 -29.76
C CYS A 487 9.26 -7.06 -30.46
N THR A 488 9.05 -8.21 -31.12
CA THR A 488 10.10 -8.84 -31.94
C THR A 488 10.50 -7.99 -33.18
N GLN A 489 9.81 -6.88 -33.42
CA GLN A 489 10.06 -5.94 -34.52
C GLN A 489 10.64 -4.61 -34.01
N THR A 490 11.11 -3.75 -34.91
CA THR A 490 11.75 -2.46 -34.57
C THR A 490 10.97 -1.67 -33.50
N MET A 491 11.64 -1.23 -32.42
CA MET A 491 11.03 -0.56 -31.26
C MET A 491 10.08 0.60 -31.60
N ASP A 492 10.31 1.26 -32.75
CA ASP A 492 9.50 2.40 -33.22
C ASP A 492 8.01 2.07 -33.45
N ASN A 493 7.61 0.79 -33.46
CA ASN A 493 6.23 0.37 -33.70
C ASN A 493 5.68 -0.55 -32.60
N CYS A 494 6.28 -0.48 -31.41
CA CYS A 494 5.89 -1.25 -30.24
C CYS A 494 4.67 -0.65 -29.55
N ALA A 495 3.62 -1.46 -29.40
CA ALA A 495 2.45 -1.12 -28.60
C ALA A 495 2.58 -1.72 -27.19
N GLY A 496 2.64 -0.85 -26.17
CA GLY A 496 2.35 -1.25 -24.80
C GLY A 496 0.87 -1.03 -24.53
N GLY A 497 0.15 -2.08 -24.14
CA GLY A 497 -1.19 -1.98 -23.57
C GLY A 497 -1.03 -1.74 -22.08
N GLY A 498 -1.79 -0.80 -21.52
CA GLY A 498 -1.98 -0.71 -20.08
C GLY A 498 -3.30 -1.39 -19.68
N PRO A 499 -3.48 -1.78 -18.42
CA PRO A 499 -4.67 -2.46 -17.91
C PRO A 499 -5.90 -1.53 -17.80
N GLN A 500 -6.16 -0.67 -18.79
CA GLN A 500 -7.41 0.07 -18.89
C GLN A 500 -8.50 -0.83 -19.49
N GLY A 501 -8.71 -1.99 -18.89
CA GLY A 501 -9.79 -2.87 -19.27
C GLY A 501 -11.13 -2.26 -18.89
N ARG A 502 -12.02 -2.13 -19.87
CA ARG A 502 -13.43 -1.85 -19.60
C ARG A 502 -14.12 -3.18 -19.32
N PHE A 503 -14.58 -3.36 -18.09
CA PHE A 503 -15.54 -4.43 -17.79
C PHE A 503 -16.84 -4.17 -18.56
N VAL A 504 -17.21 -5.08 -19.45
CA VAL A 504 -18.51 -5.06 -20.11
C VAL A 504 -19.45 -5.97 -19.31
N SER A 505 -20.59 -5.45 -18.88
CA SER A 505 -21.47 -6.03 -17.87
C SER A 505 -22.19 -7.34 -18.25
N GLU A 506 -21.89 -7.94 -19.40
CA GLU A 506 -22.55 -9.18 -19.85
C GLU A 506 -21.49 -10.20 -20.30
N GLY A 507 -21.15 -11.09 -19.36
CA GLY A 507 -20.22 -12.22 -19.55
C GLY A 507 -18.78 -11.77 -19.49
N THR A 508 -18.17 -11.84 -18.31
CA THR A 508 -16.75 -11.65 -17.94
C THR A 508 -15.76 -11.37 -19.08
N LEU A 509 -15.96 -10.25 -19.77
CA LEU A 509 -15.20 -9.85 -20.93
C LEU A 509 -14.19 -8.82 -20.45
N ILE A 510 -12.93 -9.21 -20.39
CA ILE A 510 -11.80 -8.31 -20.17
C ILE A 510 -11.34 -7.84 -21.54
N SER A 511 -11.21 -6.53 -21.71
CA SER A 511 -10.65 -5.95 -22.93
C SER A 511 -9.32 -5.30 -22.63
N THR A 512 -8.36 -5.44 -23.54
CA THR A 512 -7.06 -4.79 -23.45
C THR A 512 -6.73 -4.15 -24.80
N SER A 513 -6.29 -2.89 -24.75
CA SER A 513 -6.13 -2.06 -25.93
C SER A 513 -4.64 -1.82 -26.23
N LEU A 514 -4.23 -2.13 -27.45
CA LEU A 514 -2.87 -1.99 -27.96
C LEU A 514 -2.85 -1.04 -29.16
N TYR A 515 -1.94 -0.05 -29.15
CA TYR A 515 -1.93 1.04 -30.12
C TYR A 515 -0.71 0.99 -31.05
N TYR A 516 -0.93 1.04 -32.36
CA TYR A 516 0.11 0.95 -33.39
C TYR A 516 0.03 2.11 -34.37
N GLU A 517 1.17 2.46 -34.98
CA GLU A 517 1.18 3.29 -36.19
C GLU A 517 0.70 2.47 -37.39
N GLU A 518 1.33 1.31 -37.63
CA GLU A 518 0.93 0.34 -38.65
C GLU A 518 1.21 -1.08 -38.15
N PRO A 519 0.20 -1.89 -37.78
CA PRO A 519 0.44 -3.25 -37.29
C PRO A 519 1.13 -4.10 -38.35
N ARG A 520 2.14 -4.88 -37.94
CA ARG A 520 2.84 -5.81 -38.82
C ARG A 520 2.51 -7.23 -38.44
N TRP A 521 1.73 -7.89 -39.28
CA TRP A 521 1.29 -9.27 -39.08
C TRP A 521 2.40 -10.30 -39.35
N PRO A 522 2.47 -11.41 -38.58
CA PRO A 522 1.69 -11.70 -37.38
C PRO A 522 2.10 -10.80 -36.21
N ILE A 523 1.15 -10.48 -35.32
CA ILE A 523 1.45 -9.89 -34.02
C ILE A 523 1.60 -11.05 -33.02
N ASP A 524 2.66 -11.00 -32.22
CA ASP A 524 2.90 -11.96 -31.13
C ASP A 524 2.53 -11.31 -29.81
N PHE A 525 1.34 -11.64 -29.33
CA PHE A 525 0.83 -11.15 -28.07
C PHE A 525 1.39 -11.97 -26.91
N VAL A 526 1.72 -11.28 -25.84
CA VAL A 526 2.30 -11.84 -24.62
C VAL A 526 1.41 -11.48 -23.45
N LEU A 527 1.04 -12.48 -22.66
CA LEU A 527 0.41 -12.23 -21.37
C LEU A 527 1.52 -12.03 -20.35
N SER A 528 1.53 -10.87 -19.68
CA SER A 528 2.61 -10.50 -18.75
C SER A 528 2.25 -10.81 -17.30
N TYR A 529 1.01 -10.52 -16.92
CA TYR A 529 0.48 -10.78 -15.58
C TYR A 529 -1.05 -10.92 -15.61
N ILE A 530 -1.60 -11.48 -14.55
CA ILE A 530 -3.05 -11.60 -14.30
C ILE A 530 -3.37 -11.02 -12.91
N HIS A 531 -4.43 -10.22 -12.85
CA HIS A 531 -5.04 -9.80 -11.59
C HIS A 531 -6.30 -10.62 -11.38
N PHE A 532 -6.40 -11.31 -10.25
CA PHE A 532 -7.60 -12.03 -9.87
C PHE A 532 -7.97 -11.77 -8.42
N GLN A 533 -9.22 -12.06 -8.09
CA GLN A 533 -9.81 -11.87 -6.80
C GLN A 533 -10.03 -13.22 -6.15
N LEU A 534 -9.40 -13.43 -5.01
CA LEU A 534 -9.81 -14.46 -4.08
C LEU A 534 -11.02 -13.93 -3.30
N SER A 535 -12.02 -14.78 -3.10
CA SER A 535 -13.20 -14.45 -2.28
C SER A 535 -13.00 -14.99 -0.87
N GLY A 536 -13.32 -14.19 0.13
CA GLY A 536 -13.31 -14.59 1.53
C GLY A 536 -14.63 -15.25 1.96
N PRO A 537 -15.01 -15.14 3.25
CA PRO A 537 -14.41 -14.29 4.26
C PRO A 537 -13.15 -14.90 4.89
N TRP A 538 -12.06 -14.13 4.98
CA TRP A 538 -10.97 -14.42 5.91
C TRP A 538 -11.20 -13.67 7.22
N SER A 539 -10.93 -14.31 8.35
CA SER A 539 -11.19 -13.70 9.64
C SER A 539 -10.16 -14.09 10.68
N VAL A 540 -9.75 -13.12 11.49
CA VAL A 540 -8.89 -13.33 12.67
C VAL A 540 -9.57 -12.75 13.90
N GLU A 541 -9.58 -13.53 14.98
CA GLU A 541 -10.17 -13.18 16.27
C GLU A 541 -9.06 -12.96 17.30
N PHE A 542 -9.10 -11.85 18.04
CA PHE A 542 -8.09 -11.51 19.04
C PHE A 542 -8.70 -10.79 20.24
N ASP A 543 -8.13 -10.99 21.42
CA ASP A 543 -8.54 -10.33 22.66
C ASP A 543 -7.69 -9.08 22.92
N LEU A 544 -8.34 -7.98 23.32
CA LEU A 544 -7.63 -6.84 23.91
C LEU A 544 -7.25 -7.16 25.37
N PRO A 545 -6.10 -6.65 25.86
CA PRO A 545 -5.59 -6.90 27.21
C PRO A 545 -6.42 -6.30 28.36
#